data_AF-A0AAV6B6B9-F1
#
_entry.id   AF-A0AAV6B6B9-F1
#
_cell.length_a   1.000
_cell.length_b   1.000
_cell.length_c   1.000
_cell.angle_alpha   90.00
_cell.angle_beta   90.00
_cell.angle_gamma   90.00
#
_symmetry.space_group_name_H-M   'P 1'
#
loop_
_entity.id
_entity.type
_entity.pdbx_description
1 polymer ?
#
loop_
_entity_poly.entity_id
_entity_poly.type
_entity_poly.pdbx_seq_one_letter_code
_entity_poly.pdbx_strand_id
1 'polypeptide(L)'
;MKPKSNTSWFCATLAATTLGAALFLVGAAPVRADDDCQKRIINADHKLHEAAEHHGWDSPQAAKYRHELAEARSWCWEHSHRWWDEDGHRWRTDHDWDEHDHDHHDHDHDH
;
A
#
# COMPACT_ATOMS: atom_id res chain seq x y z
N MET A 1 -63.68 -35.64 -7.30
CA MET A 1 -63.61 -34.19 -7.01
C MET A 1 -64.25 -33.97 -5.65
N LYS A 2 -63.68 -33.40 -4.57
CA LYS A 2 -62.45 -32.69 -4.19
C LYS A 2 -62.32 -32.90 -2.66
N PRO A 3 -61.13 -33.06 -2.06
CA PRO A 3 -60.97 -32.83 -0.61
C PRO A 3 -60.88 -31.33 -0.33
N LYS A 4 -61.56 -30.84 0.71
CA LYS A 4 -61.33 -29.49 1.29
C LYS A 4 -60.79 -29.68 2.70
N SER A 5 -59.47 -29.65 2.81
CA SER A 5 -58.74 -29.55 4.08
C SER A 5 -58.65 -28.07 4.45
N ASN A 6 -59.28 -27.70 5.57
CA ASN A 6 -59.22 -26.35 6.11
C ASN A 6 -58.25 -26.36 7.30
N THR A 7 -56.99 -26.05 7.06
CA THR A 7 -56.01 -25.78 8.11
C THR A 7 -55.52 -24.36 7.92
N SER A 8 -56.20 -23.41 8.55
CA SER A 8 -55.54 -22.22 9.06
C SER A 8 -55.07 -22.59 10.46
N TRP A 9 -53.80 -22.33 10.77
CA TRP A 9 -53.35 -21.74 12.03
C TRP A 9 -51.84 -21.46 11.95
N PHE A 10 -51.56 -20.22 11.57
CA PHE A 10 -50.58 -19.32 12.15
C PHE A 10 -49.13 -19.76 12.40
N CYS A 11 -48.27 -18.88 11.89
CA CYS A 11 -47.03 -18.39 12.50
C CYS A 11 -45.84 -19.38 12.47
N ALA A 12 -44.90 -19.16 11.55
CA ALA A 12 -43.85 -18.14 11.64
C ALA A 12 -42.58 -18.76 12.20
N THR A 13 -41.63 -19.00 11.30
CA THR A 13 -40.21 -18.73 11.51
C THR A 13 -39.54 -18.84 10.16
N LEU A 14 -39.47 -17.72 9.44
CA LEU A 14 -38.41 -17.49 8.47
C LEU A 14 -37.12 -17.55 9.28
N ALA A 15 -36.41 -18.69 9.23
CA ALA A 15 -35.12 -18.82 9.88
C ALA A 15 -34.18 -17.79 9.24
N ALA A 16 -33.75 -16.86 10.08
CA ALA A 16 -32.97 -15.69 9.72
C ALA A 16 -31.68 -16.06 8.98
N THR A 17 -31.59 -15.66 7.71
CA THR A 17 -30.29 -15.47 7.05
C THR A 17 -29.68 -14.19 7.59
N THR A 18 -28.96 -14.25 8.72
CA THR A 18 -28.04 -13.16 9.08
C THR A 18 -26.84 -13.25 8.15
N LEU A 19 -26.90 -12.51 7.05
CA LEU A 19 -25.76 -12.24 6.19
C LEU A 19 -24.68 -11.60 7.07
N GLY A 20 -23.62 -12.35 7.34
CA GLY A 20 -22.40 -11.82 7.94
C GLY A 20 -21.81 -10.80 6.98
N ALA A 21 -22.05 -9.53 7.25
CA ALA A 21 -21.46 -8.44 6.50
C ALA A 21 -21.18 -7.31 7.48
N ALA A 22 -19.91 -7.18 7.88
CA ALA A 22 -19.22 -5.90 8.01
C ALA A 22 -17.90 -6.10 8.79
N LEU A 23 -16.86 -6.62 8.12
CA LEU A 23 -15.47 -6.38 8.53
C LEU A 23 -14.57 -6.04 7.33
N PHE A 24 -15.10 -5.31 6.34
CA PHE A 24 -14.31 -4.78 5.22
C PHE A 24 -14.18 -3.25 5.28
N LEU A 25 -13.96 -2.70 6.47
CA LEU A 25 -13.50 -1.32 6.65
C LEU A 25 -12.01 -1.29 7.06
N VAL A 26 -11.24 -2.28 6.62
CA VAL A 26 -9.77 -2.17 6.59
C VAL A 26 -9.43 -1.55 5.23
N GLY A 27 -9.20 -0.24 5.17
CA GLY A 27 -8.64 0.39 3.98
C GLY A 27 -9.35 1.63 3.43
N ALA A 28 -10.31 2.23 4.14
CA ALA A 28 -10.80 3.57 3.80
C ALA A 28 -9.78 4.62 4.28
N ALA A 29 -8.64 4.64 3.63
CA ALA A 29 -7.61 5.60 3.90
C ALA A 29 -7.95 6.96 3.25
N PRO A 30 -7.41 8.07 3.77
CA PRO A 30 -7.69 9.39 3.23
C PRO A 30 -7.10 9.51 1.82
N VAL A 31 -7.95 9.37 0.80
CA VAL A 31 -7.63 9.44 -0.65
C VAL A 31 -6.59 10.53 -1.01
N ARG A 32 -6.59 11.67 -0.30
CA ARG A 32 -5.64 12.76 -0.54
C ARG A 32 -4.19 12.45 -0.15
N ALA A 33 -3.96 11.77 0.97
CA ALA A 33 -2.60 11.40 1.38
C ALA A 33 -2.02 10.34 0.42
N ASP A 34 -2.92 9.54 -0.15
CA ASP A 34 -2.59 8.44 -1.06
C ASP A 34 -2.09 8.98 -2.39
N ASP A 35 -2.82 9.94 -2.95
CA ASP A 35 -2.46 10.61 -4.20
C ASP A 35 -1.10 11.30 -4.09
N ASP A 36 -0.82 11.97 -2.96
CA ASP A 36 0.45 12.66 -2.72
C ASP A 36 1.62 11.68 -2.53
N CYS A 37 1.39 10.59 -1.78
CA CYS A 37 2.37 9.53 -1.57
C CYS A 37 2.72 8.80 -2.85
N GLN A 38 1.69 8.40 -3.60
CA GLN A 38 1.85 7.74 -4.89
C GLN A 38 2.66 8.63 -5.82
N LYS A 39 2.27 9.89 -5.99
CA LYS A 39 2.96 10.81 -6.89
C LYS A 39 4.42 11.04 -6.50
N ARG A 40 4.72 11.12 -5.20
CA ARG A 40 6.07 11.31 -4.69
C ARG A 40 6.95 10.10 -4.99
N ILE A 41 6.44 8.88 -4.76
CA ILE A 41 7.15 7.64 -5.03
C ILE A 41 7.38 7.46 -6.54
N ILE A 42 6.36 7.66 -7.37
CA ILE A 42 6.47 7.59 -8.85
C ILE A 42 7.56 8.52 -9.37
N ASN A 43 7.58 9.77 -8.88
CA ASN A 43 8.57 10.74 -9.32
C ASN A 43 10.00 10.37 -8.89
N ALA A 44 10.18 9.84 -7.68
CA ALA A 44 11.49 9.41 -7.20
C ALA A 44 11.99 8.16 -7.96
N ASP A 45 11.10 7.21 -8.21
CA ASP A 45 11.37 5.99 -8.98
C ASP A 45 11.77 6.32 -10.43
N HIS A 46 11.03 7.22 -11.08
CA HIS A 46 11.35 7.68 -12.43
C HIS A 46 12.75 8.31 -12.53
N LYS A 47 13.12 9.17 -11.57
CA LYS A 47 14.45 9.78 -11.54
C LYS A 47 15.56 8.78 -11.27
N LEU A 48 15.29 7.78 -10.42
CA LEU A 48 16.22 6.68 -10.20
C LEU A 48 16.44 5.91 -11.49
N HIS A 49 15.36 5.57 -12.20
CA HIS A 49 15.44 4.87 -13.48
C HIS A 49 16.22 5.69 -14.52
N GLU A 50 15.89 6.96 -14.70
CA GLU A 50 16.59 7.88 -15.60
C GLU A 50 18.09 7.97 -15.26
N ALA A 51 18.43 8.10 -13.98
CA ALA A 51 19.83 8.12 -13.55
C ALA A 51 20.54 6.79 -13.78
N ALA A 52 19.87 5.66 -13.56
CA ALA A 52 20.40 4.34 -13.83
C ALA A 52 20.62 4.11 -15.34
N GLU A 53 19.73 4.59 -16.20
CA GLU A 53 19.86 4.52 -17.66
C GLU A 53 21.03 5.37 -18.17
N HIS A 54 21.20 6.59 -17.64
CA HIS A 54 22.23 7.52 -18.13
C HIS A 54 23.61 7.31 -17.50
N HIS A 55 23.67 6.94 -16.23
CA HIS A 55 24.91 6.89 -15.46
C HIS A 55 25.26 5.49 -14.96
N GLY A 56 24.33 4.53 -15.05
CA GLY A 56 24.47 3.18 -14.50
C GLY A 56 23.91 3.05 -13.09
N TRP A 57 23.50 1.83 -12.73
CA TRP A 57 22.91 1.51 -11.43
C TRP A 57 23.82 1.81 -10.24
N ASP A 58 25.14 1.67 -10.39
CA ASP A 58 26.13 1.91 -9.33
C ASP A 58 26.66 3.36 -9.29
N SER A 59 26.06 4.25 -10.08
CA SER A 59 26.49 5.64 -10.13
C SER A 59 26.11 6.42 -8.87
N PRO A 60 26.86 7.47 -8.50
CA PRO A 60 26.48 8.38 -7.41
C PRO A 60 25.10 9.01 -7.62
N GLN A 61 24.70 9.24 -8.88
CA GLN A 61 23.39 9.77 -9.24
C GLN A 61 22.28 8.76 -8.91
N ALA A 62 22.45 7.48 -9.29
CA ALA A 62 21.50 6.44 -8.95
C ALA A 62 21.44 6.21 -7.43
N ALA A 63 22.58 6.22 -6.72
CA ALA A 63 22.61 6.11 -5.26
C ALA A 63 21.83 7.25 -4.58
N LYS A 64 22.00 8.49 -5.06
CA LYS A 64 21.22 9.64 -4.57
C LYS A 64 19.71 9.42 -4.74
N TYR A 65 19.27 8.99 -5.91
CA TYR A 65 17.83 8.79 -6.15
C TYR A 65 17.27 7.53 -5.48
N ARG A 66 18.09 6.49 -5.22
CA ARG A 66 17.72 5.39 -4.33
C ARG A 66 17.40 5.90 -2.94
N HIS A 67 18.23 6.79 -2.41
CA HIS A 67 17.99 7.43 -1.13
C HIS A 67 16.70 8.28 -1.14
N GLU A 68 16.49 9.12 -2.17
CA GLU A 68 15.25 9.91 -2.30
C GLU A 68 13.99 9.03 -2.37
N LEU A 69 14.07 7.87 -3.04
CA LEU A 69 12.98 6.90 -3.13
C LEU A 69 12.70 6.22 -1.78
N ALA A 70 13.75 5.83 -1.06
CA ALA A 70 13.64 5.27 0.29
C ALA A 70 12.99 6.27 1.25
N GLU A 71 13.47 7.52 1.30
CA GLU A 71 12.87 8.57 2.13
C GLU A 71 11.39 8.80 1.80
N ALA A 72 11.01 8.78 0.52
CA ALA A 72 9.62 8.92 0.11
C ALA A 72 8.76 7.76 0.62
N ARG A 73 9.26 6.52 0.56
CA ARG A 73 8.57 5.33 1.08
C ARG A 73 8.46 5.37 2.61
N SER A 74 9.52 5.72 3.33
CA SER A 74 9.50 5.88 4.79
C SER A 74 8.53 6.96 5.25
N TRP A 75 8.49 8.11 4.56
CA TRP A 75 7.51 9.16 4.84
C TRP A 75 6.07 8.66 4.64
N CYS A 76 5.81 7.98 3.53
CA CYS A 76 4.49 7.41 3.25
C CYS A 76 4.08 6.33 4.24
N TRP A 77 5.04 5.56 4.72
CA TRP A 77 4.82 4.59 5.77
C TRP A 77 4.44 5.23 7.10
N GLU A 78 5.15 6.28 7.53
CA GLU A 78 4.83 6.99 8.77
C GLU A 78 3.39 7.55 8.73
N HIS A 79 2.96 8.07 7.58
CA HIS A 79 1.64 8.69 7.44
C HIS A 79 0.50 7.71 7.17
N SER A 80 0.73 6.65 6.38
CA SER A 80 -0.33 5.78 5.86
C SER A 80 -0.09 4.29 6.10
N HIS A 81 1.05 3.89 6.68
CA HIS A 81 1.48 2.49 6.89
C HIS A 81 1.38 1.65 5.60
N ARG A 82 1.71 2.27 4.48
CA ARG A 82 1.77 1.64 3.16
C ARG A 82 2.61 2.48 2.22
N TRP A 83 3.00 1.88 1.11
CA TRP A 83 3.80 2.51 0.07
C TRP A 83 3.31 2.06 -1.31
N TRP A 84 3.60 2.86 -2.34
CA TRP A 84 3.22 2.57 -3.72
C TRP A 84 4.34 1.79 -4.43
N ASP A 85 4.05 0.58 -4.89
CA ASP A 85 4.94 -0.21 -5.73
C ASP A 85 4.71 0.18 -7.19
N GLU A 86 5.67 0.91 -7.77
CA GLU A 86 5.58 1.41 -9.15
C GLU A 86 5.75 0.27 -10.17
N ASP A 87 6.70 -0.63 -9.98
CA ASP A 87 6.85 -1.84 -10.82
C ASP A 87 5.57 -2.68 -10.84
N GLY A 88 4.93 -2.76 -9.68
CA GLY A 88 3.71 -3.51 -9.45
C GLY A 88 2.41 -2.77 -9.74
N HIS A 89 2.46 -1.46 -9.96
CA HIS A 89 1.35 -0.52 -9.92
C HIS A 89 0.30 -0.82 -8.82
N ARG A 90 0.76 -1.09 -7.59
CA ARG A 90 -0.12 -1.48 -6.48
C ARG A 90 0.33 -0.89 -5.14
N TRP A 91 -0.64 -0.64 -4.26
CA TRP A 91 -0.33 -0.33 -2.86
C TRP A 91 0.16 -1.58 -2.13
N ARG A 92 1.27 -1.42 -1.39
CA ARG A 92 1.86 -2.44 -0.52
C ARG A 92 1.72 -1.98 0.93
N THR A 93 1.27 -2.89 1.79
CA THR A 93 1.10 -2.67 3.23
C THR A 93 2.17 -3.35 4.07
N ASP A 94 3.13 -4.01 3.41
CA ASP A 94 4.26 -4.64 4.06
C ASP A 94 5.45 -3.65 4.04
N HIS A 95 6.27 -3.70 5.09
CA HIS A 95 7.51 -2.93 5.15
C HIS A 95 8.64 -3.73 4.46
N ASP A 96 8.51 -3.90 3.14
CA ASP A 96 9.35 -4.80 2.34
C ASP A 96 10.21 -4.08 1.28
N TRP A 97 10.24 -2.74 1.29
CA TRP A 97 11.23 -2.01 0.51
C TRP A 97 12.58 -2.07 1.21
N ASP A 98 13.63 -2.28 0.43
CA ASP A 98 14.99 -2.41 0.95
C ASP A 98 15.46 -1.07 1.53
N GLU A 99 15.51 -0.97 2.87
CA GLU A 99 16.02 0.17 3.62
C GLU A 99 17.55 0.11 3.83
N HIS A 100 18.21 -0.98 3.41
CA HIS A 100 19.63 -1.24 3.64
C HIS A 100 20.57 -0.45 2.69
N ASP A 101 20.34 0.85 2.53
CA ASP A 101 21.30 1.77 1.88
C ASP A 101 21.66 2.97 2.79
N HIS A 102 21.36 2.88 4.11
CA HIS A 102 21.66 3.93 5.10
C HIS A 102 23.01 3.78 5.83
N ASP A 103 23.79 2.73 5.58
CA ASP A 103 24.98 2.41 6.38
C ASP A 103 26.31 2.85 5.73
N HIS A 104 26.41 4.06 5.17
CA HIS A 104 27.71 4.64 4.83
C HIS A 104 27.71 6.19 4.90
N HIS A 105 27.33 6.72 6.06
CA HIS A 105 27.85 8.01 6.48
C HIS A 105 29.22 7.79 7.13
N ASP A 106 30.25 7.76 6.29
CA ASP A 106 31.63 7.99 6.72
C ASP A 106 31.71 9.34 7.44
N HIS A 107 31.94 9.31 8.75
CA HIS A 107 32.79 10.30 9.41
C HIS A 107 33.52 9.61 10.56
N ASP A 108 34.57 8.89 10.19
CA ASP A 108 35.78 8.79 10.98
C ASP A 108 36.15 10.21 11.46
N HIS A 109 35.91 10.47 12.75
CA HIS A 109 36.38 11.64 13.47
C HIS A 109 37.50 11.18 14.42
N ASP A 110 38.63 10.73 13.86
CA ASP A 110 39.85 10.48 14.63
C ASP A 110 41.08 10.92 13.82
N HIS A 111 41.57 12.15 14.09
CA HIS A 111 42.99 12.43 14.36
C HIS A 111 43.26 13.84 14.91
#